data_AF-A0A0M9DTB5-F1
#
_entry.id   AF-A0A0M9DTB5-F1
#
_cell.length_a   1.000
_cell.length_b   1.000
_cell.length_c   1.000
_cell.angle_alpha   90.00
_cell.angle_beta   90.00
_cell.angle_gamma   90.00
#
_symmetry.space_group_name_H-M   'P 1'
#
loop_
_entity.id
_entity.type
_entity.pdbx_description
1 polymer ?
#
loop_
_entity_poly.entity_id
_entity_poly.type
_entity_poly.pdbx_seq_one_letter_code
_entity_poly.pdbx_strand_id
1 'polypeptide(L)'
;MQDLFKKFIYTGIGFISITAETLKSTVEKLVEESKLSGDEGKKLLDEFTKNTESKKKEFEDQLSKLVEKVTSRFKFVTENELQEVLKRVEALEGKDNADKVATKKTVKA
;
A
#
# COMPACT_ATOMS: atom_id res chain seq x y z
N MET A 1 -4.13 11.47 -6.47
CA MET A 1 -3.62 10.45 -5.51
C MET A 1 -3.33 9.10 -6.18
N GLN A 2 -4.25 8.57 -7.01
CA GLN A 2 -4.08 7.26 -7.66
C GLN A 2 -2.82 7.16 -8.56
N ASP A 3 -2.48 8.22 -9.29
CA ASP A 3 -1.25 8.27 -10.12
C ASP A 3 0.04 8.31 -9.31
N LEU A 4 0.03 8.90 -8.11
CA LEU A 4 1.20 8.89 -7.22
C LEU A 4 1.44 7.50 -6.64
N PHE A 5 0.36 6.79 -6.29
CA PHE A 5 0.45 5.39 -5.84
C PHE A 5 0.97 4.47 -6.96
N LYS A 6 0.43 4.60 -8.19
CA LYS A 6 0.93 3.86 -9.35
C LYS A 6 2.41 4.13 -9.61
N LYS A 7 2.82 5.40 -9.63
CA LYS A 7 4.23 5.79 -9.79
C LYS A 7 5.10 5.23 -8.67
N PHE A 8 4.63 5.25 -7.42
CA PHE A 8 5.37 4.69 -6.28
C PHE A 8 5.58 3.18 -6.43
N ILE A 9 4.55 2.42 -6.83
CA ILE A 9 4.68 1.00 -7.12
C ILE A 9 5.68 0.78 -8.25
N TYR A 10 5.55 1.50 -9.38
CA TYR A 10 6.47 1.36 -10.53
C TYR A 10 7.92 1.72 -10.20
N THR A 11 8.14 2.75 -9.39
CA THR A 11 9.48 3.15 -8.91
C THR A 11 10.01 2.18 -7.85
N GLY A 12 9.12 1.57 -7.06
CA GLY A 12 9.45 0.62 -5.98
C GLY A 12 9.84 -0.79 -6.45
N ILE A 13 9.62 -1.13 -7.73
CA ILE A 13 9.96 -2.45 -8.29
C ILE A 13 11.44 -2.80 -8.13
N GLY A 14 12.34 -1.81 -8.01
CA GLY A 14 13.77 -2.06 -7.79
C GLY A 14 14.10 -2.77 -6.47
N PHE A 15 13.33 -2.54 -5.40
CA PHE A 15 13.57 -3.12 -4.08
C PHE A 15 13.01 -4.55 -3.90
N ILE A 16 12.06 -4.96 -4.73
CA ILE A 16 11.39 -6.28 -4.62
C ILE A 16 12.32 -7.43 -5.07
N SER A 17 13.37 -7.13 -5.84
CA SER A 17 14.26 -8.10 -6.48
C SER A 17 15.14 -8.92 -5.52
N ILE A 18 15.29 -8.49 -4.25
CA ILE A 18 16.07 -9.24 -3.26
C ILE A 18 15.22 -10.40 -2.75
N THR A 19 15.29 -11.52 -3.47
CA THR A 19 14.74 -12.81 -3.04
C THR A 19 15.86 -13.69 -2.49
N ALA A 20 15.50 -14.71 -1.70
CA ALA A 20 16.47 -15.68 -1.20
C ALA A 20 17.29 -16.33 -2.32
N GLU A 21 16.68 -16.56 -3.49
CA GLU A 21 17.32 -17.14 -4.67
C GLU A 21 18.32 -16.18 -5.34
N THR A 22 17.92 -14.91 -5.53
CA THR A 22 18.82 -13.87 -6.06
C THR A 22 20.00 -13.64 -5.12
N LEU A 23 19.76 -13.63 -3.80
CA LEU A 23 20.80 -13.50 -2.80
C LEU A 23 21.76 -14.70 -2.83
N LYS A 24 21.21 -15.92 -2.87
CA LYS A 24 21.99 -17.16 -2.98
C LYS A 24 22.91 -17.13 -4.20
N SER A 25 22.36 -16.81 -5.38
CA SER A 25 23.14 -16.73 -6.62
C SER A 25 24.24 -15.65 -6.57
N THR A 26 23.99 -14.56 -5.84
CA THR A 26 24.95 -13.47 -5.69
C THR A 26 26.10 -13.92 -4.80
N VAL A 27 25.80 -14.55 -3.67
CA VAL A 27 26.82 -15.08 -2.75
C VAL A 27 27.64 -16.18 -3.42
N GLU A 28 27.01 -17.08 -4.16
CA GLU A 28 27.70 -18.13 -4.93
C GLU A 28 28.67 -17.54 -5.96
N LYS A 29 28.26 -16.50 -6.71
CA LYS A 29 29.16 -15.78 -7.63
C LYS A 29 30.35 -15.14 -6.93
N LEU A 30 30.15 -14.55 -5.74
CA LEU A 30 31.24 -13.96 -4.97
C LEU A 30 32.24 -15.02 -4.49
N VAL A 31 31.77 -16.22 -4.16
CA VAL A 31 32.63 -17.36 -3.83
C VAL A 31 33.40 -17.85 -5.06
N GLU A 32 32.72 -17.95 -6.20
CA GLU A 32 33.31 -18.40 -7.47
C GLU A 32 34.40 -17.43 -7.98
N GLU A 33 34.19 -16.12 -7.81
CA GLU A 33 35.17 -15.07 -8.10
C GLU A 33 36.33 -15.01 -7.09
N SER A 34 36.41 -15.95 -6.13
CA SER A 34 37.39 -15.96 -5.02
C SER A 34 37.38 -14.69 -4.16
N LYS A 35 36.28 -13.91 -4.21
CA LYS A 35 36.08 -12.70 -3.39
C LYS A 35 35.54 -13.03 -2.00
N LEU A 36 35.06 -14.26 -1.82
CA LEU A 36 34.53 -14.79 -0.56
C LEU A 36 34.95 -16.24 -0.43
N SER A 37 35.25 -16.70 0.78
CA SER A 37 35.40 -18.14 1.00
C SER A 37 34.04 -18.84 1.00
N GLY A 38 33.99 -20.12 0.61
CA GLY A 38 32.74 -20.90 0.61
C GLY A 38 32.07 -20.98 1.99
N ASP A 39 32.87 -20.97 3.06
CA ASP A 39 32.38 -20.98 4.44
C ASP A 39 31.76 -19.63 4.84
N GLU A 40 32.34 -18.51 4.42
CA GLU A 40 31.77 -17.18 4.63
C GLU A 40 30.46 -17.01 3.84
N GLY A 41 30.39 -17.56 2.62
CA GLY A 41 29.19 -17.50 1.79
C GLY A 41 28.02 -18.26 2.44
N LYS A 42 28.28 -19.48 2.94
CA LYS A 42 27.29 -20.24 3.72
C LYS A 42 26.85 -19.50 4.98
N LYS A 43 27.79 -18.92 5.73
CA LYS A 43 27.47 -18.10 6.91
C LYS A 43 26.55 -16.93 6.56
N LEU A 44 26.80 -16.21 5.47
CA LEU A 44 25.95 -15.11 5.04
C LEU A 44 24.51 -15.56 4.75
N LEU A 45 24.36 -16.68 4.03
CA LEU A 45 23.05 -17.26 3.72
C LEU A 45 22.30 -17.73 4.98
N ASP A 46 23.00 -18.40 5.90
CA ASP A 46 22.43 -18.86 7.17
C ASP A 46 22.03 -17.68 8.06
N GLU A 47 22.89 -16.67 8.19
CA GLU A 47 22.58 -15.46 8.96
C GLU A 47 21.44 -14.67 8.34
N PHE A 48 21.38 -14.54 7.02
CA PHE A 48 20.28 -13.88 6.34
C PHE A 48 18.96 -14.61 6.57
N THR A 49 18.95 -15.95 6.44
CA THR A 49 17.74 -16.76 6.65
C THR A 49 17.26 -16.65 8.09
N LYS A 50 18.17 -16.85 9.05
CA LYS A 50 17.86 -16.82 10.49
C LYS A 50 17.41 -15.44 10.97
N ASN A 51 18.09 -14.37 10.52
CA ASN A 51 17.69 -13.00 10.84
C ASN A 51 16.38 -12.63 10.16
N THR A 52 16.11 -13.12 8.94
CA THR A 52 14.85 -12.85 8.24
C THR A 52 13.68 -13.50 8.96
N GLU A 53 13.81 -14.75 9.40
CA GLU A 53 12.74 -15.43 10.16
C GLU A 53 12.41 -14.71 11.47
N SER A 54 13.41 -14.31 12.25
CA SER A 54 13.19 -13.58 13.50
C SER A 54 12.61 -12.18 13.26
N LYS A 55 13.16 -11.46 12.28
CA LYS A 55 12.72 -10.09 11.95
C LYS A 55 11.37 -10.06 11.25
N LYS A 56 10.98 -11.12 10.54
CA LYS A 56 9.67 -11.19 9.87
C LYS A 56 8.54 -11.03 10.87
N LYS A 57 8.60 -11.73 12.01
CA LYS A 57 7.57 -11.65 13.05
C LYS A 57 7.52 -10.26 13.70
N GLU A 58 8.67 -9.70 14.06
CA GLU A 58 8.74 -8.32 14.58
C GLU A 58 8.27 -7.29 13.55
N PHE A 59 8.61 -7.49 12.28
CA PHE A 59 8.19 -6.64 11.18
C PHE A 59 6.69 -6.72 10.95
N GLU A 60 6.08 -7.91 10.94
CA GLU A 60 4.62 -8.08 10.86
C GLU A 60 3.92 -7.35 12.01
N ASP A 61 4.41 -7.49 13.25
CA ASP A 61 3.84 -6.80 14.41
C ASP A 61 3.99 -5.27 14.32
N GLN A 62 5.16 -4.77 13.90
CA GLN A 62 5.41 -3.34 13.72
C GLN A 62 4.58 -2.76 12.56
N LEU A 63 4.47 -3.50 11.47
CA LEU A 63 3.69 -3.11 10.29
C LEU A 63 2.20 -3.07 10.65
N SER A 64 1.70 -4.07 11.36
CA SER A 64 0.32 -4.11 11.84
C SER A 64 0.02 -2.89 12.72
N LYS A 65 0.87 -2.60 13.70
CA LYS A 65 0.74 -1.40 14.56
C LYS A 65 0.81 -0.09 13.78
N LEU A 66 1.64 -0.03 12.73
CA LEU A 66 1.76 1.15 11.89
C LEU A 66 0.47 1.35 11.07
N VAL A 67 -0.03 0.30 10.44
CA VAL A 67 -1.29 0.31 9.69
C VAL A 67 -2.44 0.69 10.61
N GLU A 68 -2.51 0.12 11.81
CA GLU A 68 -3.55 0.42 12.79
C GLU A 68 -3.47 1.89 13.26
N LYS A 69 -2.26 2.41 13.54
CA LYS A 69 -2.04 3.82 13.89
C LYS A 69 -2.39 4.78 12.74
N VAL A 70 -2.11 4.40 11.51
CA VAL A 70 -2.46 5.21 10.33
C VAL A 70 -3.97 5.20 10.15
N THR A 71 -4.62 4.05 10.23
CA THR A 71 -6.08 3.88 10.14
C THR A 71 -6.83 4.52 11.30
N SER A 72 -6.25 4.58 12.50
CA SER A 72 -6.88 5.27 13.63
C SER A 72 -6.77 6.80 13.51
N ARG A 73 -5.73 7.31 12.86
CA ARG A 73 -5.48 8.75 12.69
C ARG A 73 -6.13 9.32 11.43
N PHE A 74 -6.22 8.52 10.38
CA PHE A 74 -6.96 8.84 9.17
C PHE A 74 -8.27 8.07 9.20
N LYS A 75 -9.40 8.77 9.35
CA LYS A 75 -10.72 8.17 9.08
C LYS A 75 -10.79 7.85 7.59
N PHE A 76 -10.32 6.66 7.21
CA PHE A 76 -10.49 6.16 5.86
C PHE A 76 -11.97 5.83 5.68
N VAL A 77 -12.65 6.64 4.87
CA VAL A 77 -14.00 6.33 4.40
C VAL A 77 -13.85 5.17 3.42
N THR A 78 -14.54 4.07 3.69
CA THR A 78 -14.58 2.95 2.73
C THR A 78 -15.28 3.40 1.45
N GLU A 79 -14.93 2.79 0.32
CA GLU A 79 -15.51 3.16 -0.98
C GLU A 79 -17.04 3.08 -0.95
N ASN A 80 -17.59 2.12 -0.20
CA ASN A 80 -19.04 1.96 0.03
C ASN A 80 -19.67 3.14 0.78
N GLU A 81 -19.04 3.60 1.87
CA GLU A 81 -19.53 4.76 2.64
C GLU A 81 -19.49 6.03 1.78
N LEU A 82 -18.46 6.19 0.94
CA LEU A 82 -18.33 7.32 0.04
C LEU A 82 -19.40 7.31 -1.06
N GLN A 83 -19.72 6.13 -1.61
CA GLN A 83 -20.81 5.98 -2.59
C GLN A 83 -22.20 6.21 -1.98
N GLU A 84 -22.43 5.77 -0.74
CA GLU A 84 -23.69 6.03 -0.06
C GLU A 84 -23.90 7.54 0.17
N VAL A 85 -22.85 8.25 0.59
CA VAL A 85 -22.89 9.70 0.74
C VAL A 85 -23.13 10.39 -0.60
N LEU A 86 -22.44 9.99 -1.68
CA LEU A 86 -22.67 10.54 -3.03
C LEU A 86 -24.11 10.37 -3.51
N LYS A 87 -24.70 9.18 -3.35
CA LYS A 87 -26.11 8.93 -3.71
C LYS A 87 -27.08 9.81 -2.92
N ARG A 88 -26.81 10.03 -1.63
CA ARG A 88 -27.63 10.93 -0.79
C ARG A 88 -27.49 12.38 -1.24
N VAL A 89 -26.28 12.82 -1.61
CA VAL A 89 -26.03 14.17 -2.14
C VAL A 89 -26.78 14.36 -3.46
N GLU A 90 -26.68 13.44 -4.42
CA GLU A 90 -27.43 13.52 -5.68
C GLU A 90 -28.95 13.56 -5.46
N ALA A 91 -29.48 12.78 -4.53
CA ALA A 91 -30.90 12.77 -4.20
C ALA A 91 -31.38 14.10 -3.55
N LEU A 92 -30.51 14.78 -2.82
CA LEU A 92 -30.78 16.08 -2.21
C LEU A 92 -30.64 17.22 -3.22
N GLU A 93 -29.62 17.20 -4.06
CA GLU A 93 -29.45 18.16 -5.16
C GLU A 93 -30.57 18.05 -6.21
N GLY A 94 -31.08 16.83 -6.44
CA GLY A 94 -32.27 16.62 -7.27
C GLY A 94 -33.56 17.21 -6.66
N LYS A 95 -33.67 17.25 -5.33
CA LYS A 95 -34.79 17.88 -4.61
C LYS A 95 -34.69 19.40 -4.57
N ASP A 96 -33.49 19.95 -4.40
CA ASP A 96 -33.25 21.40 -4.39
C ASP A 96 -33.55 22.04 -5.76
N ASN A 97 -33.39 21.28 -6.85
CA ASN A 97 -33.80 21.70 -8.19
C ASN A 97 -35.32 21.60 -8.42
N ALA A 98 -36.05 20.74 -7.69
CA ALA A 98 -37.50 20.66 -7.77
C ALA A 98 -38.19 21.85 -7.06
N ASP A 99 -37.65 22.30 -5.92
CA ASP A 99 -38.21 23.44 -5.18
C ASP A 99 -38.00 24.79 -5.89
N LYS A 100 -36.92 24.95 -6.66
CA LYS A 100 -36.69 26.15 -7.51
C LYS A 100 -37.58 26.21 -8.75
N VAL A 101 -38.10 25.09 -9.23
CA VAL A 101 -39.04 25.04 -10.36
C VAL A 101 -40.47 25.38 -9.91
N ALA A 102 -40.85 25.02 -8.67
CA ALA A 102 -42.17 25.36 -8.12
C ALA A 102 -42.32 26.87 -7.83
N THR A 103 -41.29 27.55 -7.32
CA THR A 103 -41.34 29.00 -7.02
C THR A 103 -41.32 29.88 -8.26
N LYS A 104 -40.78 29.41 -9.40
CA LYS A 104 -40.79 30.19 -10.65
C LYS A 104 -42.13 30.14 -11.39
N LYS A 105 -43.01 29.18 -11.07
CA LYS A 105 -44.30 28.98 -11.74
C LYS A 105 -45.45 29.78 -11.11
N THR A 106 -45.32 30.21 -9.85
CA THR A 106 -46.34 31.02 -9.14
C THR A 106 -46.20 32.52 -9.32
N VAL A 107 -45.06 33.02 -9.82
CA VAL A 107 -44.85 34.47 -10.09
C VAL A 107 -45.22 34.86 -11.53
N LYS A 108 -45.70 33.92 -12.35
CA LYS A 108 -46.03 34.13 -13.76
C LYS A 108 -47.47 33.73 -14.14
N ALA A 109 -48.38 33.76 -13.17
CA ALA A 109 -49.83 33.64 -13.37
C ALA A 109 -50.51 34.93 -12.91
#